data_AF-A0A382PDA1-F1
#
_entry.id   AF-A0A382PDA1-F1
#
_cell.length_a   1.000
_cell.length_b   1.000
_cell.length_c   1.000
_cell.angle_alpha   90.00
_cell.angle_beta   90.00
_cell.angle_gamma   90.00
#
_symmetry.space_group_name_H-M   'P 1'
#
loop_
_entity.id
_entity.type
_entity.pdbx_description
1 polymer ?
#
loop_
_entity_poly.entity_id
_entity_poly.type
_entity_poly.pdbx_seq_one_letter_code
_entity_poly.pdbx_strand_id
1 'polypeptide(L)'
;MRTTPVRSPPGRGHGYRSGVDLGITIHLTDRCVDVRDLASEAEARGFSSLYVPEHTHIPSSQDTPVPMGGDLPVDVYPRSLDPMVALAAAAAVTSTIRIGTGVSLVAQHHPITLAKAAATIDLLSGGRFVMGVGYGWNREEMAHHGVDYATRRARVRETMLAVRELWT
;
A
#
# COMPACT_ATOMS: atom_id res chain seq x y z
N MET A 1 -41.92 -4.63 -5.60
CA MET A 1 -40.97 -4.94 -4.52
C MET A 1 -40.06 -3.72 -4.38
N ARG A 2 -40.27 -2.87 -3.37
CA ARG A 2 -39.56 -1.58 -3.24
C ARG A 2 -38.16 -1.85 -2.67
N THR A 3 -37.13 -1.48 -3.41
CA THR A 3 -35.73 -1.50 -2.96
C THR A 3 -35.50 -0.30 -2.06
N THR A 4 -35.35 -0.53 -0.76
CA THR A 4 -34.90 0.49 0.19
C THR A 4 -33.43 0.78 -0.07
N PRO A 5 -32.98 2.05 -0.22
CA PRO A 5 -31.57 2.34 -0.40
C PRO A 5 -30.83 2.09 0.92
N VAL A 6 -29.75 1.31 0.84
CA VAL A 6 -28.79 1.13 1.93
C VAL A 6 -28.15 2.49 2.19
N ARG A 7 -28.41 3.08 3.37
CA ARG A 7 -27.70 4.27 3.83
C ARG A 7 -26.24 3.93 4.03
N SER A 8 -25.34 4.65 3.36
CA SER A 8 -23.92 4.66 3.68
C SER A 8 -23.73 5.03 5.16
N PRO A 9 -22.88 4.32 5.91
CA PRO A 9 -22.58 4.71 7.29
C PRO A 9 -21.94 6.12 7.31
N PRO A 10 -22.21 6.94 8.34
CA PRO A 10 -21.58 8.25 8.46
C PRO A 10 -20.06 8.07 8.53
N GLY A 11 -19.34 8.76 7.65
CA GLY A 11 -17.88 8.80 7.67
C GLY A 11 -17.41 9.28 9.04
N ARG A 12 -16.75 8.40 9.80
CA ARG A 12 -16.04 8.82 11.01
C ARG A 12 -14.91 9.73 10.56
N GLY A 13 -15.05 11.02 10.81
CA GLY A 13 -13.98 11.99 10.63
C GLY A 13 -12.76 11.54 11.41
N HIS A 14 -11.66 11.28 10.71
CA HIS A 14 -10.38 10.92 11.31
C HIS A 14 -9.78 12.19 11.91
N GLY A 15 -10.20 12.52 13.14
CA GLY A 15 -9.61 13.63 13.88
C GLY A 15 -8.12 13.34 14.10
N TYR A 16 -7.26 14.14 13.48
CA TYR A 16 -5.87 14.25 13.92
C TYR A 16 -5.89 14.65 15.38
N ARG A 17 -5.20 13.90 16.25
CA ARG A 17 -5.00 14.32 17.65
C ARG A 17 -4.27 15.66 17.61
N SER A 18 -4.58 16.57 18.53
CA SER A 18 -3.78 17.79 18.70
C SER A 18 -2.36 17.39 19.10
N GLY A 19 -1.45 17.36 18.13
CA GLY A 19 -0.09 16.85 18.27
C GLY A 19 0.49 16.43 16.92
N VAL A 20 1.79 16.12 16.88
CA VAL A 20 2.45 15.59 15.69
C VAL A 20 2.26 14.07 15.66
N ASP A 21 1.72 13.54 14.56
CA ASP A 21 1.65 12.10 14.32
C ASP A 21 2.98 11.60 13.73
N LEU A 22 3.61 10.62 14.38
CA LEU A 22 4.85 9.99 13.91
C LEU A 22 4.56 8.62 13.30
N GLY A 23 5.09 8.38 12.10
CA GLY A 23 4.94 7.13 11.37
C GLY A 23 6.27 6.47 11.03
N ILE A 24 6.22 5.16 10.78
CA ILE A 24 7.36 4.36 10.33
C ILE A 24 7.13 3.97 8.88
N THR A 25 8.17 4.06 8.05
CA THR A 25 8.20 3.40 6.74
C THR A 25 9.38 2.44 6.70
N ILE A 26 9.17 1.23 6.18
CA ILE A 26 10.24 0.24 6.07
C ILE A 26 10.06 -0.58 4.80
N HIS A 27 11.17 -0.83 4.11
CA HIS A 27 11.22 -1.81 3.03
C HIS A 27 11.37 -3.21 3.62
N LEU A 28 10.27 -3.98 3.65
CA LEU A 28 10.25 -5.30 4.27
C LEU A 28 10.93 -6.35 3.39
N THR A 29 11.76 -7.19 4.02
CA THR A 29 12.43 -8.33 3.41
C THR A 29 12.53 -9.50 4.41
N ASP A 30 12.97 -10.68 3.96
CA ASP A 30 13.30 -11.80 4.85
C ASP A 30 14.50 -11.54 5.78
N ARG A 31 15.19 -10.39 5.64
CA ARG A 31 16.36 -10.01 6.44
C ARG A 31 16.09 -8.88 7.44
N CYS A 32 14.89 -8.32 7.46
CA CYS A 32 14.50 -7.32 8.45
C CYS A 32 13.73 -7.98 9.61
N VAL A 33 13.34 -7.15 10.58
CA VAL A 33 12.39 -7.54 11.63
C VAL A 33 11.10 -8.09 11.00
N ASP A 34 10.50 -9.10 11.63
CA ASP A 34 9.19 -9.61 11.23
C ASP A 34 8.15 -8.49 11.29
N VAL A 35 7.32 -8.37 10.27
CA VAL A 35 6.34 -7.28 10.18
C VAL A 35 5.35 -7.30 11.35
N ARG A 36 5.03 -8.48 11.89
CA ARG A 36 4.13 -8.62 13.04
C ARG A 36 4.77 -8.02 14.28
N ASP A 37 6.02 -8.38 14.55
CA ASP A 37 6.78 -7.85 15.68
C ASP A 37 6.95 -6.34 15.54
N LEU A 38 7.36 -5.85 14.36
CA LEU A 38 7.49 -4.42 14.12
C LEU A 38 6.17 -3.67 14.35
N ALA A 39 5.06 -4.19 13.85
CA ALA A 39 3.75 -3.55 13.98
C ALA A 39 3.29 -3.47 15.45
N SER A 40 3.40 -4.58 16.19
CA SER A 40 3.06 -4.61 17.63
C SER A 40 3.97 -3.71 18.46
N GLU A 41 5.28 -3.72 18.19
CA GLU A 41 6.25 -2.90 18.92
C GLU A 41 6.12 -1.41 18.59
N ALA A 42 5.80 -1.06 17.33
CA ALA A 42 5.52 0.32 16.93
C ALA A 42 4.24 0.85 17.61
N GLU A 43 3.17 0.05 17.62
CA GLU A 43 1.93 0.39 18.32
C GLU A 43 2.16 0.61 19.81
N ALA A 44 2.87 -0.31 20.48
CA ALA A 44 3.16 -0.22 21.91
C ALA A 44 3.96 1.04 22.30
N ARG A 45 4.73 1.61 21.36
CA ARG A 45 5.51 2.84 21.54
C ARG A 45 4.77 4.11 21.13
N GLY A 46 3.53 3.99 20.68
CA GLY A 46 2.68 5.13 20.34
C GLY A 46 2.94 5.72 18.95
N PHE A 47 3.56 4.98 18.03
CA PHE A 47 3.59 5.40 16.63
C PHE A 47 2.17 5.40 16.04
N SER A 48 1.87 6.41 15.24
CA SER A 48 0.54 6.60 14.65
C SER A 48 0.32 5.76 13.38
N SER A 49 1.40 5.32 12.72
CA SER A 49 1.30 4.57 11.45
C SER A 49 2.53 3.73 11.09
N LEU A 50 2.32 2.66 10.31
CA LEU A 50 3.32 1.83 9.66
C LEU A 50 3.01 1.74 8.15
N TYR A 51 3.99 2.08 7.31
CA TYR A 51 3.89 2.05 5.86
C TYR A 51 4.91 1.10 5.22
N VAL A 52 4.46 0.37 4.20
CA VAL A 52 5.30 -0.56 3.42
C VAL A 52 5.28 -0.14 1.95
N PRO A 53 6.44 0.10 1.32
CA PRO A 53 6.52 0.43 -0.10
C PRO A 53 6.25 -0.81 -0.95
N GLU A 54 5.91 -0.59 -2.22
CA GLU A 54 5.66 -1.67 -3.17
C GLU A 54 6.72 -1.70 -4.27
N HIS A 55 7.28 -2.89 -4.49
CA HIS A 55 7.94 -3.30 -5.73
C HIS A 55 7.63 -4.79 -5.92
N THR A 56 7.06 -5.12 -7.07
CA THR A 56 6.61 -6.50 -7.36
C THR A 56 7.78 -7.42 -7.69
N HIS A 57 8.80 -6.85 -8.32
CA HIS A 57 10.05 -7.49 -8.70
C HIS A 57 11.05 -6.42 -9.13
N ILE A 58 12.33 -6.79 -9.31
CA ILE A 58 13.30 -5.95 -9.99
C ILE A 58 13.62 -6.52 -11.37
N PRO A 59 13.46 -5.70 -12.42
CA PRO A 59 13.95 -6.01 -13.74
C PRO A 59 15.47 -6.26 -13.75
N SER A 60 15.93 -7.20 -14.57
CA SER A 60 17.37 -7.44 -14.75
C SER A 60 18.08 -6.28 -15.48
N SER A 61 17.33 -5.45 -16.21
CA SER A 61 17.83 -4.20 -16.77
C SER A 61 17.78 -3.07 -15.74
N GLN A 62 18.76 -2.17 -15.79
CA GLN A 62 18.87 -0.99 -14.93
C GLN A 62 18.93 0.30 -15.76
N ASP A 63 18.28 0.31 -16.94
CA ASP A 63 18.28 1.47 -17.84
C ASP A 63 17.55 2.67 -17.20
N THR A 64 16.54 2.42 -16.35
CA THR A 64 15.92 3.47 -15.54
C THR A 64 16.80 3.86 -14.36
N PRO A 65 17.24 5.13 -14.25
CA PRO A 65 18.04 5.59 -13.12
C PRO A 65 17.25 5.55 -11.81
N VAL A 66 17.94 5.19 -10.72
CA VAL A 66 17.38 5.31 -9.36
C VAL A 66 17.04 6.78 -9.08
N PRO A 67 15.82 7.11 -8.62
CA PRO A 67 15.40 8.51 -8.46
C PRO A 67 16.30 9.36 -7.55
N MET A 68 16.91 8.74 -6.54
CA MET A 68 17.83 9.40 -5.59
C MET A 68 19.31 9.26 -5.97
N GLY A 69 19.60 8.71 -7.15
CA GLY A 69 20.95 8.33 -7.57
C GLY A 69 21.47 7.07 -6.86
N GLY A 70 22.68 6.65 -7.25
CA GLY A 70 23.31 5.42 -6.77
C GLY A 70 22.83 4.16 -7.48
N ASP A 71 23.40 3.03 -7.07
CA ASP A 71 23.05 1.72 -7.61
C ASP A 71 21.75 1.21 -6.97
N LEU A 72 21.00 0.42 -7.75
CA LEU A 72 19.90 -0.35 -7.19
C LEU A 72 20.43 -1.28 -6.09
N PRO A 73 19.86 -1.29 -4.88
CA PRO A 73 20.17 -2.32 -3.89
C PRO A 73 19.61 -3.67 -4.34
N VAL A 74 20.37 -4.32 -5.23
CA VAL A 74 20.03 -5.58 -5.92
C VAL A 74 19.72 -6.72 -4.97
N ASP A 75 20.22 -6.68 -3.74
CA ASP A 75 19.96 -7.70 -2.73
C ASP A 75 18.66 -7.47 -1.95
N VAL A 76 18.14 -6.23 -1.90
CA VAL A 76 16.98 -5.88 -1.05
C VAL A 76 15.68 -6.13 -1.79
N TYR A 77 15.60 -5.65 -3.03
CA TYR A 77 14.32 -5.63 -3.72
C TYR A 77 13.79 -6.99 -4.20
N PRO A 78 14.61 -7.98 -4.64
CA PRO A 78 14.10 -9.32 -4.93
C PRO A 78 13.52 -10.02 -3.70
N ARG A 79 13.84 -9.53 -2.50
CA ARG A 79 13.35 -10.01 -1.22
C ARG A 79 12.15 -9.21 -0.71
N SER A 80 11.68 -8.22 -1.47
CA SER A 80 10.53 -7.39 -1.08
C SER A 80 9.34 -8.29 -0.80
N LEU A 81 8.74 -8.10 0.36
CA LEU A 81 7.46 -8.75 0.64
C LEU A 81 6.35 -8.07 -0.15
N ASP A 82 5.33 -8.85 -0.52
CA ASP A 82 4.08 -8.26 -1.01
C ASP A 82 3.47 -7.37 0.10
N PRO A 83 3.21 -6.07 -0.19
CA PRO A 83 2.78 -5.14 0.84
C PRO A 83 1.36 -5.47 1.33
N MET A 84 0.47 -5.98 0.48
CA MET A 84 -0.90 -6.29 0.88
C MET A 84 -0.93 -7.47 1.85
N VAL A 85 -0.12 -8.50 1.59
CA VAL A 85 0.05 -9.65 2.48
C VAL A 85 0.72 -9.26 3.79
N ALA A 86 1.80 -8.48 3.74
CA ALA A 86 2.51 -8.02 4.93
C ALA A 86 1.63 -7.14 5.83
N LEU A 87 0.84 -6.24 5.25
CA LEU A 87 -0.07 -5.37 5.98
C LEU A 87 -1.27 -6.14 6.55
N ALA A 88 -1.76 -7.18 5.87
CA ALA A 88 -2.78 -8.07 6.45
C ALA A 88 -2.25 -8.79 7.71
N ALA A 89 -0.98 -9.22 7.70
CA ALA A 89 -0.34 -9.81 8.88
C ALA A 89 -0.18 -8.79 10.02
N ALA A 90 0.21 -7.54 9.70
CA ALA A 90 0.28 -6.46 10.68
C ALA A 90 -1.10 -6.11 11.27
N ALA A 91 -2.16 -6.13 10.44
CA ALA A 91 -3.53 -5.87 10.86
C ALA A 91 -3.97 -6.85 11.96
N ALA A 92 -3.60 -8.13 11.82
CA ALA A 92 -4.01 -9.20 12.72
C ALA A 92 -3.41 -9.11 14.13
N VAL A 93 -2.31 -8.37 14.32
CA VAL A 93 -1.57 -8.28 15.59
C VAL A 93 -1.56 -6.88 16.21
N THR A 94 -2.38 -5.98 15.67
CA THR A 94 -2.49 -4.59 16.12
C THR A 94 -3.95 -4.16 16.24
N SER A 95 -4.21 -3.07 16.96
CA SER A 95 -5.59 -2.65 17.29
C SER A 95 -5.89 -1.18 17.04
N THR A 96 -4.86 -0.33 16.91
CA THR A 96 -4.97 1.13 16.88
C THR A 96 -4.08 1.82 15.87
N ILE A 97 -2.86 1.32 15.62
CA ILE A 97 -1.91 1.91 14.67
C ILE A 97 -2.48 1.84 13.25
N ARG A 98 -2.30 2.90 12.44
CA ARG A 98 -2.67 2.83 11.03
C ARG A 98 -1.66 1.99 10.26
N ILE A 99 -2.13 1.22 9.30
CA ILE A 99 -1.28 0.40 8.44
C ILE A 99 -1.55 0.77 7.00
N GLY A 100 -0.53 0.87 6.16
CA GLY A 100 -0.76 1.34 4.81
C GLY A 100 0.36 1.09 3.82
N THR A 101 0.06 1.39 2.56
CA THR A 101 1.05 1.35 1.49
C THR A 101 1.75 2.71 1.40
N GLY A 102 3.08 2.70 1.26
CA GLY A 102 3.91 3.90 1.15
C GLY A 102 4.89 3.82 -0.03
N VAL A 103 4.44 3.55 -1.25
CA VAL A 103 3.07 3.63 -1.81
C VAL A 103 2.74 2.39 -2.63
N SER A 104 1.46 2.17 -2.97
CA SER A 104 1.06 1.13 -3.92
C SER A 104 1.22 1.62 -5.36
N LEU A 105 1.77 0.76 -6.22
CA LEU A 105 2.02 0.98 -7.63
C LEU A 105 0.76 0.68 -8.45
N VAL A 106 -0.32 1.44 -8.19
CA VAL A 106 -1.69 1.16 -8.67
C VAL A 106 -1.79 0.90 -10.18
N ALA A 107 -0.97 1.54 -11.02
CA ALA A 107 -1.01 1.30 -12.47
C ALA A 107 -0.65 -0.14 -12.87
N GLN A 108 0.09 -0.86 -12.01
CA GLN A 108 0.56 -2.23 -12.20
C GLN A 108 -0.43 -3.27 -11.62
N HIS A 109 -1.55 -2.82 -11.03
CA HIS A 109 -2.55 -3.71 -10.42
C HIS A 109 -3.76 -3.92 -11.30
N HIS A 110 -4.37 -5.10 -11.18
CA HIS A 110 -5.73 -5.31 -11.66
C HIS A 110 -6.75 -4.68 -10.68
N PRO A 111 -7.67 -3.79 -11.14
CA PRO A 111 -8.54 -3.00 -10.25
C PRO A 111 -9.42 -3.86 -9.33
N ILE A 112 -9.96 -4.97 -9.83
CA ILE A 112 -10.85 -5.84 -9.04
C ILE A 112 -10.09 -6.49 -7.87
N THR A 113 -8.87 -6.96 -8.12
CA THR A 113 -8.05 -7.65 -7.10
C THR A 113 -7.55 -6.64 -6.08
N LEU A 114 -7.09 -5.47 -6.54
CA LEU A 114 -6.68 -4.38 -5.66
C LEU A 114 -7.82 -3.91 -4.75
N ALA A 115 -9.01 -3.68 -5.31
CA ALA A 115 -10.19 -3.28 -4.54
C ALA A 115 -10.55 -4.32 -3.47
N LYS A 116 -10.50 -5.61 -3.82
CA LYS A 116 -10.80 -6.71 -2.89
C LYS A 116 -9.76 -6.81 -1.77
N ALA A 117 -8.47 -6.79 -2.11
CA ALA A 117 -7.39 -6.87 -1.14
C ALA A 117 -7.43 -5.68 -0.16
N ALA A 118 -7.60 -4.47 -0.68
CA ALA A 118 -7.72 -3.25 0.13
C ALA A 118 -8.91 -3.29 1.10
N ALA A 119 -10.11 -3.63 0.60
CA ALA A 119 -11.30 -3.77 1.45
C ALA A 119 -11.14 -4.88 2.50
N THR A 120 -10.41 -5.94 2.16
CA THR A 120 -10.14 -7.05 3.10
C THR A 120 -9.22 -6.61 4.22
N ILE A 121 -8.12 -5.91 3.92
CA ILE A 121 -7.22 -5.37 4.94
C ILE A 121 -7.93 -4.32 5.78
N ASP A 122 -8.73 -3.45 5.17
CA ASP A 122 -9.52 -2.46 5.91
C ASP A 122 -10.46 -3.14 6.92
N LEU A 123 -11.19 -4.17 6.50
CA LEU A 123 -12.04 -4.98 7.38
C LEU A 123 -11.23 -5.64 8.52
N LEU A 124 -10.14 -6.33 8.19
CA LEU A 124 -9.31 -7.05 9.17
C LEU A 124 -8.64 -6.09 10.17
N SER A 125 -8.31 -4.89 9.73
CA SER A 125 -7.72 -3.86 10.58
C SER A 125 -8.76 -3.10 11.41
N GLY A 126 -10.06 -3.27 11.15
CA GLY A 126 -11.10 -2.48 11.82
C GLY A 126 -11.14 -1.02 11.35
N GLY A 127 -10.87 -0.76 10.06
CA GLY A 127 -10.91 0.57 9.45
C GLY A 127 -9.63 1.38 9.59
N ARG A 128 -8.48 0.74 9.82
CA ARG A 128 -7.17 1.40 10.03
C ARG A 128 -6.28 1.39 8.78
N PHE A 129 -6.76 0.82 7.67
CA PHE A 129 -5.99 0.72 6.45
C PHE A 129 -5.93 2.05 5.70
N VAL A 130 -4.74 2.42 5.26
CA VAL A 130 -4.49 3.62 4.44
C VAL A 130 -3.81 3.21 3.14
N MET A 131 -4.52 3.34 2.02
CA MET A 131 -3.93 3.12 0.70
C MET A 131 -3.19 4.38 0.23
N GLY A 132 -1.87 4.44 0.44
CA GLY A 132 -1.03 5.41 -0.25
C GLY A 132 -0.87 5.02 -1.71
N VAL A 133 -1.09 5.96 -2.62
CA VAL A 133 -1.11 5.73 -4.07
C VAL A 133 0.09 6.42 -4.72
N GLY A 134 0.82 5.68 -5.55
CA GLY A 134 1.97 6.18 -6.31
C GLY A 134 1.86 5.91 -7.80
N TYR A 135 2.65 6.65 -8.56
CA TYR A 135 2.76 6.45 -10.01
C TYR A 135 3.87 5.47 -10.41
N GLY A 136 4.76 5.12 -9.49
CA GLY A 136 5.98 4.37 -9.77
C GLY A 136 7.01 5.14 -10.60
N TRP A 137 8.22 4.60 -10.65
CA TRP A 137 9.37 5.23 -11.31
C TRP A 137 10.07 4.30 -12.30
N ASN A 138 10.14 3.00 -12.01
CA ASN A 138 10.87 2.01 -12.81
C ASN A 138 10.09 1.66 -14.09
N ARG A 139 10.68 1.92 -15.26
CA ARG A 139 10.00 1.77 -16.56
C ARG A 139 9.90 0.30 -16.97
N GLU A 140 10.92 -0.47 -16.65
CA GLU A 140 11.03 -1.88 -16.98
C GLU A 140 10.05 -2.69 -16.13
N GLU A 141 9.92 -2.37 -14.84
CA GLU A 141 8.92 -2.97 -13.95
C GLU A 141 7.51 -2.72 -14.48
N MET A 142 7.21 -1.47 -14.87
CA MET A 142 5.93 -1.13 -15.51
C MET A 142 5.72 -1.91 -16.81
N ALA A 143 6.73 -1.99 -17.66
CA ALA A 143 6.63 -2.70 -18.93
C ALA A 143 6.31 -4.19 -18.74
N HIS A 144 6.87 -4.84 -17.72
CA HIS A 144 6.54 -6.23 -17.37
C HIS A 144 5.08 -6.42 -16.92
N HIS A 145 4.45 -5.37 -16.38
CA HIS A 145 3.01 -5.31 -16.08
C HIS A 145 2.15 -4.83 -17.27
N GLY A 146 2.75 -4.64 -18.46
CA GLY A 146 2.03 -4.13 -19.63
C GLY A 146 1.66 -2.65 -19.54
N VAL A 147 2.36 -1.89 -18.69
CA VAL A 147 2.12 -0.46 -18.46
C VAL A 147 3.17 0.36 -19.20
N ASP A 148 2.70 1.19 -20.14
CA ASP A 148 3.54 2.26 -20.69
C ASP A 148 3.72 3.37 -19.64
N TYR A 149 4.99 3.67 -19.31
CA TYR A 149 5.39 4.72 -18.39
C TYR A 149 4.76 6.08 -18.71
N ALA A 150 4.58 6.43 -19.99
CA ALA A 150 3.95 7.70 -20.38
C ALA A 150 2.48 7.79 -19.93
N THR A 151 1.80 6.65 -19.86
CA THR A 151 0.36 6.56 -19.52
C THR A 151 0.09 6.30 -18.04
N ARG A 152 1.11 6.03 -17.22
CA ARG A 152 0.98 5.56 -15.82
C ARG A 152 0.04 6.42 -14.96
N ARG A 153 0.08 7.75 -15.10
CA ARG A 153 -0.77 8.66 -14.31
C ARG A 153 -2.25 8.52 -14.68
N ALA A 154 -2.54 8.38 -15.97
CA ALA A 154 -3.90 8.16 -16.46
C ALA A 154 -4.42 6.79 -16.00
N ARG A 155 -3.58 5.75 -16.08
CA ARG A 155 -3.91 4.40 -15.57
C ARG A 155 -4.17 4.38 -14.07
N VAL A 156 -3.36 5.07 -13.25
CA VAL A 156 -3.64 5.22 -11.81
C VAL A 156 -5.01 5.86 -11.59
N ARG A 157 -5.32 6.96 -12.30
CA ARG A 157 -6.62 7.62 -12.16
C ARG A 157 -7.77 6.69 -12.52
N GLU A 158 -7.71 6.03 -13.67
CA GLU A 158 -8.75 5.10 -14.14
C GLU A 158 -8.94 3.94 -13.15
N THR A 159 -7.84 3.31 -12.72
CA THR A 159 -7.86 2.21 -11.77
C THR A 159 -8.48 2.64 -10.44
N MET A 160 -8.10 3.81 -9.91
CA MET A 160 -8.69 4.31 -8.65
C MET A 160 -10.16 4.68 -8.78
N LEU A 161 -10.62 5.15 -9.94
CA LEU A 161 -12.05 5.36 -10.17
C LEU A 161 -12.81 4.03 -10.16
N ALA A 162 -12.30 3.00 -10.85
CA ALA A 162 -12.89 1.66 -10.82
C ALA A 162 -12.89 1.06 -9.41
N VAL A 163 -11.79 1.17 -8.67
CA VAL A 163 -11.68 0.71 -7.29
C VAL A 163 -12.72 1.39 -6.39
N ARG A 164 -12.91 2.70 -6.52
CA ARG A 164 -13.92 3.44 -5.73
C ARG A 164 -15.34 2.99 -6.05
N GLU A 165 -15.65 2.74 -7.32
CA GLU A 165 -16.97 2.22 -7.73
C GLU A 165 -17.22 0.81 -7.20
N LEU A 166 -16.19 -0.04 -7.13
CA LEU A 166 -16.29 -1.40 -6.58
C LEU A 166 -16.54 -1.44 -5.07
N TRP A 167 -16.36 -0.33 -4.36
CA TRP A 167 -16.61 -0.21 -2.91
C TRP A 167 -18.00 0.32 -2.57
N THR A 168 -18.80 0.73 -3.57
CA THR A 168 -20.15 1.28 -3.40
C THR A 168 -21.22 0.28 -3.80
#